data_AF-A0A7J9TMI0-F1
#
_entry.id   AF-A0A7J9TMI0-F1
#
_cell.length_a   1.000
_cell.length_b   1.000
_cell.length_c   1.000
_cell.angle_alpha   90.00
_cell.angle_beta   90.00
_cell.angle_gamma   90.00
#
_symmetry.space_group_name_H-M   'P 1'
#
loop_
_entity.id
_entity.type
_entity.pdbx_description
1 polymer ?
#
loop_
_entity_poly.entity_id
_entity_poly.type
_entity_poly.pdbx_seq_one_letter_code
_entity_poly.pdbx_strand_id
1 'polypeptide(L)'
;MDKKKMLIIAGLIVVVILMVIVPYISKILPFYLMGQSTPLFIIYNDDVNNSHEVVVEIFNFDNESIFKELYNLNQNEKIEHPKLPIMNNPRIVEEYTIKAVLDNDTMKLRRVKIDPWTTPVIYLYSPHNRNASGEVIPLYIGVRIV
;
A
#
# COMPACT_ATOMS: atom_id res chain seq x y z
N MET A 1 -0.52 28.81 47.62
CA MET A 1 -0.34 27.37 47.29
C MET A 1 1.11 27.01 47.59
N ASP A 2 1.37 25.93 48.32
CA ASP A 2 2.74 25.55 48.70
C ASP A 2 3.62 25.30 47.47
N LYS A 3 4.90 25.70 47.53
CA LYS A 3 5.87 25.48 46.44
C LYS A 3 5.92 24.02 45.99
N LYS A 4 5.79 23.07 46.93
CA LYS A 4 5.70 21.63 46.65
C LYS A 4 4.47 21.28 45.80
N LYS A 5 3.30 21.84 46.12
CA LYS A 5 2.06 21.62 45.36
C LYS A 5 2.14 22.22 43.96
N MET A 6 2.76 23.40 43.82
CA MET A 6 3.04 24.01 42.50
C MET A 6 3.95 23.15 41.63
N LEU A 7 5.04 22.61 42.19
CA LEU A 7 5.96 21.73 41.46
C LEU A 7 5.27 20.44 41.00
N ILE A 8 4.41 19.85 41.84
CA ILE A 8 3.63 18.67 41.49
C ILE A 8 2.67 18.96 40.32
N ILE A 9 1.94 20.09 40.38
CA ILE A 9 1.03 20.50 39.31
C ILE A 9 1.78 20.76 38.00
N ALA A 10 2.90 21.48 38.06
CA ALA A 10 3.73 21.74 36.88
C ALA A 10 4.26 20.44 36.26
N GLY A 11 4.73 19.49 37.09
CA GLY A 11 5.15 18.17 36.63
C GLY A 11 4.01 17.40 35.95
N LEU A 12 2.80 17.41 36.53
CA LEU A 12 1.63 16.75 35.95
C LEU A 12 1.26 17.34 34.58
N ILE A 13 1.30 18.67 34.44
CA ILE A 13 1.04 19.35 33.16
C ILE A 13 2.06 18.91 32.10
N VAL A 14 3.34 18.86 32.45
CA VAL A 14 4.40 18.40 31.52
C VAL A 14 4.15 16.96 31.08
N VAL A 15 3.78 16.07 32.01
CA VAL A 15 3.47 14.66 31.69
C VAL A 15 2.29 14.57 30.72
N VAL A 16 1.20 15.31 30.97
CA VAL A 16 0.03 15.34 30.08
C VAL A 16 0.40 15.86 28.70
N ILE A 17 1.19 16.94 28.62
CA ILE A 17 1.67 17.49 27.35
C ILE A 17 2.47 16.44 26.58
N LEU A 18 3.41 15.76 27.24
CA LEU A 18 4.21 14.70 26.60
C LEU A 18 3.33 13.53 26.13
N MET A 19 2.33 13.12 26.92
CA MET A 19 1.39 12.06 26.54
C MET A 19 0.55 12.40 25.30
N VAL A 20 0.31 13.67 25.00
CA VAL A 20 -0.44 14.09 23.80
C VAL A 20 0.50 14.35 22.61
N ILE A 21 1.59 15.08 22.85
CA ILE A 21 2.51 15.52 21.79
C ILE A 21 3.29 14.34 21.21
N VAL A 22 3.82 13.44 22.04
CA VAL A 22 4.67 12.33 21.57
C VAL A 22 3.90 11.41 20.63
N PRO A 23 2.68 10.94 20.94
CA PRO A 23 1.90 10.13 20.01
C PRO A 23 1.50 10.87 18.74
N TYR A 24 1.27 12.18 18.81
CA TYR A 24 0.94 13.00 17.63
C TYR A 24 2.15 13.10 16.69
N ILE A 25 3.32 13.50 17.22
CA ILE A 25 4.56 13.61 16.44
C ILE A 25 4.91 12.26 15.80
N SER A 26 4.86 11.17 16.56
CA SER A 26 5.22 9.85 16.04
C SER A 26 4.21 9.25 15.04
N LYS A 27 3.06 9.87 14.81
CA LYS A 27 2.17 9.53 13.67
C LYS A 27 2.55 10.30 12.40
N ILE A 28 2.99 11.54 12.53
CA ILE A 28 3.18 12.45 11.41
C ILE A 28 4.65 12.47 10.94
N LEU A 29 5.59 12.36 11.86
CA LEU A 29 7.03 12.39 11.58
C LEU A 29 7.46 11.43 10.47
N PRO A 30 6.97 10.17 10.41
CA PRO A 30 7.32 9.26 9.32
C PRO A 30 7.00 9.82 7.92
N PHE A 31 5.89 10.55 7.75
CA PHE A 31 5.51 11.15 6.47
C PHE A 31 6.40 12.34 6.08
N TYR A 32 6.98 13.05 7.04
CA TYR A 32 7.99 14.07 6.75
C TYR A 32 9.34 13.46 6.34
N LEU A 33 9.67 12.27 6.84
CA LEU A 33 10.94 11.59 6.55
C LEU A 33 10.89 10.77 5.25
N MET A 34 9.80 10.04 5.04
CA MET A 34 9.64 9.07 3.93
C MET A 34 8.75 9.61 2.81
N GLY A 35 8.10 10.77 3.02
CA GLY A 35 7.18 11.37 2.07
C GLY A 35 5.73 10.89 2.24
N GLN A 36 4.88 11.29 1.29
CA GLN A 36 3.47 10.90 1.28
C GLN A 36 3.31 9.39 1.01
N SER A 37 2.13 8.87 1.38
CA SER A 37 1.79 7.48 1.11
C SER A 37 1.75 7.19 -0.38
N THR A 38 2.26 6.04 -0.76
CA THR A 38 2.22 5.51 -2.12
C THR A 38 0.84 4.91 -2.44
N PRO A 39 0.49 4.71 -3.72
CA PRO A 39 -0.76 4.08 -4.14
C PRO A 39 -0.99 2.71 -3.47
N LEU A 40 -2.27 2.32 -3.35
CA LEU A 40 -2.70 1.01 -2.87
C LEU A 40 -2.12 -0.10 -3.74
N PHE A 41 -2.23 0.06 -5.05
CA PHE A 41 -1.55 -0.74 -6.06
C PHE A 41 -1.43 0.10 -7.34
N ILE A 42 -0.61 -0.40 -8.26
CA ILE A 42 -0.49 0.15 -9.62
C ILE A 42 -0.71 -1.00 -10.59
N ILE A 43 -1.44 -0.74 -11.68
CA ILE A 43 -1.58 -1.67 -12.80
C ILE A 43 -0.88 -1.04 -14.02
N TYR A 44 -0.05 -1.82 -14.70
CA TYR A 44 0.61 -1.47 -15.96
C TYR A 44 0.20 -2.47 -17.03
N ASN A 45 -0.33 -1.98 -18.15
CA ASN A 45 -0.52 -2.78 -19.34
C ASN A 45 0.65 -2.58 -20.32
N ASP A 46 1.58 -3.52 -20.39
CA ASP A 46 2.68 -3.49 -21.37
C ASP A 46 2.31 -4.14 -22.71
N ASP A 47 1.07 -4.63 -22.90
CA ASP A 47 0.58 -5.06 -24.21
C ASP A 47 0.35 -3.83 -25.10
N VAL A 48 1.15 -3.72 -26.14
CA VAL A 48 1.08 -2.63 -27.14
C VAL A 48 -0.07 -2.80 -28.12
N ASN A 49 -0.68 -3.97 -28.19
CA ASN A 49 -1.69 -4.32 -29.19
C ASN A 49 -3.09 -4.39 -28.60
N ASN A 50 -3.25 -4.80 -27.34
CA ASN A 50 -4.56 -5.10 -26.77
C ASN A 50 -4.87 -4.28 -25.51
N SER A 51 -6.17 -4.04 -25.33
CA SER A 51 -6.73 -3.63 -24.04
C SER A 51 -7.07 -4.86 -23.21
N HIS A 52 -6.95 -4.75 -21.89
CA HIS A 52 -7.21 -5.84 -20.97
C HIS A 52 -8.16 -5.45 -19.85
N GLU A 53 -8.93 -6.44 -19.41
CA GLU A 53 -9.78 -6.35 -18.23
C GLU A 53 -9.05 -6.99 -17.05
N VAL A 54 -8.96 -6.28 -15.92
CA VAL A 54 -8.31 -6.79 -14.70
C VAL A 54 -9.21 -6.58 -13.50
N VAL A 55 -9.56 -7.67 -12.83
CA VAL A 55 -10.16 -7.63 -11.49
C VAL A 55 -9.03 -7.64 -10.47
N VAL A 56 -8.99 -6.63 -9.60
CA VAL A 56 -8.10 -6.61 -8.43
C VAL A 56 -8.94 -6.78 -7.17
N GLU A 57 -8.58 -7.78 -6.39
CA GLU A 57 -9.22 -8.10 -5.11
C GLU A 57 -8.15 -8.20 -4.01
N ILE A 58 -8.41 -7.60 -2.85
CA ILE A 58 -7.49 -7.58 -1.72
C ILE A 58 -8.15 -8.21 -0.51
N PHE A 59 -7.46 -9.17 0.09
CA PHE A 59 -7.89 -9.86 1.28
C PHE A 59 -7.04 -9.45 2.48
N ASN A 60 -7.69 -9.21 3.63
CA ASN A 60 -7.01 -9.04 4.91
C ASN A 60 -6.45 -10.38 5.43
N PHE A 61 -5.83 -10.35 6.61
CA PHE A 61 -5.27 -11.55 7.24
C PHE A 61 -6.32 -12.63 7.53
N ASP A 62 -7.56 -12.22 7.84
CA ASP A 62 -8.70 -13.12 8.09
C ASP A 62 -9.34 -13.65 6.79
N ASN A 63 -8.69 -13.39 5.65
CA ASN A 63 -9.12 -13.81 4.31
C ASN A 63 -10.48 -13.20 3.90
N GLU A 64 -10.85 -12.06 4.49
CA GLU A 64 -12.01 -11.27 4.12
C GLU A 64 -11.64 -10.32 2.99
N SER A 65 -12.50 -10.23 1.98
CA SER A 65 -12.33 -9.28 0.86
C SER A 65 -12.63 -7.87 1.36
N ILE A 66 -11.61 -7.03 1.43
CA ILE A 66 -11.71 -5.64 1.88
C ILE A 66 -11.72 -4.63 0.71
N PHE A 67 -11.42 -5.13 -0.49
CA PHE A 67 -11.40 -4.34 -1.72
C PHE A 67 -11.61 -5.26 -2.92
N LYS A 68 -12.44 -4.84 -3.87
CA LYS A 68 -12.63 -5.53 -5.15
C LYS A 68 -13.11 -4.56 -6.21
N GLU A 69 -12.32 -4.37 -7.27
CA GLU A 69 -12.68 -3.51 -8.39
C GLU A 69 -12.25 -4.12 -9.73
N LEU A 70 -12.94 -3.68 -10.79
CA LEU A 70 -12.70 -4.02 -12.18
C LEU A 70 -12.06 -2.83 -12.89
N TYR A 71 -11.00 -3.08 -13.65
CA TYR A 71 -10.31 -2.07 -14.44
C TYR A 71 -10.22 -2.49 -15.90
N ASN A 72 -10.44 -1.53 -16.79
CA ASN A 72 -10.18 -1.67 -18.21
C ASN A 72 -8.97 -0.81 -18.55
N LEU A 73 -7.89 -1.44 -19.02
CA LEU A 73 -6.65 -0.76 -19.38
C LEU A 73 -6.46 -0.81 -20.89
N ASN A 74 -6.31 0.35 -21.51
CA ASN A 74 -5.86 0.47 -22.89
C ASN A 74 -4.37 0.12 -23.01
N GLN A 75 -3.89 0.09 -24.26
CA GLN A 75 -2.49 -0.17 -24.59
C GLN A 75 -1.56 0.81 -23.86
N ASN A 76 -0.50 0.32 -23.20
CA ASN A 76 0.47 1.13 -22.45
C ASN A 76 -0.15 1.97 -21.31
N GLU A 77 -1.38 1.67 -20.90
CA GLU A 77 -2.05 2.42 -19.84
C GLU A 77 -1.52 2.03 -18.46
N LYS A 78 -1.50 3.02 -17.57
CA LYS A 78 -1.15 2.87 -16.17
C LYS A 78 -2.28 3.40 -15.31
N ILE A 79 -2.74 2.59 -14.36
CA ILE A 79 -3.72 3.00 -13.35
C ILE A 79 -3.08 2.92 -11.97
N GLU A 80 -3.24 3.96 -11.17
CA GLU A 80 -2.89 3.97 -9.75
C GLU A 80 -4.15 4.08 -8.91
N HIS A 81 -4.33 3.18 -7.95
CA HIS A 81 -5.46 3.27 -7.03
C HIS A 81 -5.03 3.96 -5.72
N PRO A 82 -5.79 4.93 -5.19
CA PRO A 82 -5.45 5.61 -3.95
C PRO A 82 -5.37 4.63 -2.77
N LYS A 83 -4.45 4.90 -1.83
CA LYS A 83 -4.28 4.12 -0.60
C LYS A 83 -5.56 4.13 0.24
N LEU A 84 -5.95 2.98 0.78
CA LEU A 84 -7.06 2.93 1.73
C LEU A 84 -6.68 3.62 3.04
N PRO A 85 -7.58 4.37 3.69
CA PRO A 85 -7.28 5.06 4.95
C PRO A 85 -6.73 4.14 6.05
N ILE A 86 -7.24 2.91 6.12
CA ILE A 86 -6.79 1.89 7.09
C ILE A 86 -5.33 1.47 6.88
N MET A 87 -4.81 1.56 5.64
CA MET A 87 -3.44 1.21 5.26
C MET A 87 -2.49 2.42 5.28
N ASN A 88 -2.98 3.59 5.72
CA ASN A 88 -2.21 4.83 5.80
C ASN A 88 -1.69 5.10 7.22
N ASN A 89 -1.55 4.07 8.06
CA ASN A 89 -1.00 4.19 9.40
C ASN A 89 0.45 3.67 9.44
N PRO A 90 1.46 4.52 9.66
CA PRO A 90 2.87 4.12 9.60
C PRO A 90 3.31 3.19 10.75
N ARG A 91 2.45 2.95 11.73
CA ARG A 91 2.71 2.01 12.84
C ARG A 91 2.11 0.64 12.61
N ILE A 92 1.30 0.46 11.57
CA ILE A 92 0.63 -0.78 11.25
C ILE A 92 1.24 -1.32 9.98
N VAL A 93 1.85 -2.50 10.07
CA VAL A 93 2.33 -3.25 8.92
C VAL A 93 1.60 -4.58 8.95
N GLU A 94 0.68 -4.76 8.02
CA GLU A 94 -0.17 -5.94 7.92
C GLU A 94 0.10 -6.68 6.62
N GLU A 95 -0.08 -8.01 6.65
CA GLU A 95 0.02 -8.84 5.46
C GLU A 95 -1.36 -8.93 4.80
N TYR A 96 -1.39 -8.65 3.50
CA TYR A 96 -2.57 -8.75 2.66
C TYR A 96 -2.31 -9.71 1.52
N THR A 97 -3.37 -10.35 1.03
CA THR A 97 -3.30 -11.14 -0.20
C THR A 97 -3.89 -10.33 -1.34
N ILE A 98 -3.08 -10.02 -2.35
CA ILE A 98 -3.51 -9.41 -3.60
C ILE A 98 -3.85 -10.53 -4.58
N LYS A 99 -5.05 -10.47 -5.12
CA LYS A 99 -5.54 -11.32 -6.20
C LYS A 99 -5.78 -10.45 -7.42
N ALA A 100 -5.14 -10.80 -8.53
CA ALA A 100 -5.43 -10.22 -9.83
C ALA A 100 -5.98 -11.31 -10.75
N VAL A 101 -7.04 -10.99 -11.50
CA VAL A 101 -7.61 -11.86 -12.54
C VAL A 101 -7.63 -11.05 -13.84
N LEU A 102 -6.89 -11.52 -14.83
CA LEU A 102 -6.75 -10.93 -16.15
C LEU A 102 -7.67 -11.64 -17.14
N ASP A 103 -8.48 -10.87 -17.86
CA ASP A 103 -9.42 -11.31 -18.92
C ASP A 103 -10.29 -12.52 -18.50
N ASN A 104 -10.65 -12.57 -17.22
CA ASN A 104 -11.41 -13.65 -16.59
C ASN A 104 -10.81 -15.07 -16.74
N ASP A 105 -9.52 -15.17 -17.06
CA ASP A 105 -8.84 -16.45 -17.34
C ASP A 105 -7.57 -16.61 -16.49
N THR A 106 -6.64 -15.66 -16.58
CA THR A 106 -5.35 -15.78 -15.90
C THR A 106 -5.41 -15.18 -14.50
N MET A 107 -5.18 -15.99 -13.47
CA MET A 107 -5.21 -15.56 -12.08
C MET A 107 -3.83 -15.58 -11.42
N LYS A 108 -3.53 -14.53 -10.64
CA LYS A 108 -2.33 -14.46 -9.81
C LYS A 108 -2.65 -14.01 -8.40
N LEU A 109 -2.02 -14.67 -7.43
CA LEU A 109 -2.08 -14.34 -6.01
C LEU A 109 -0.68 -13.96 -5.53
N ARG A 110 -0.59 -12.93 -4.68
CA ARG A 110 0.63 -12.57 -3.98
C ARG A 110 0.33 -12.03 -2.59
N ARG A 111 1.00 -12.57 -1.58
CA ARG A 111 1.01 -11.98 -0.24
C ARG A 111 2.03 -10.85 -0.18
N VAL A 112 1.61 -9.73 0.38
CA VAL A 112 2.42 -8.52 0.49
C VAL A 112 2.17 -7.87 1.85
N LYS A 113 3.25 -7.45 2.52
CA LYS A 113 3.13 -6.57 3.68
C LYS A 113 2.90 -5.15 3.19
N ILE A 114 1.77 -4.56 3.53
CA ILE A 114 1.41 -3.21 3.10
C ILE A 114 1.52 -2.27 4.29
N ASP A 115 2.27 -1.20 4.06
CA ASP A 115 2.38 -0.02 4.91
C ASP A 115 2.16 1.23 4.03
N PRO A 116 2.26 2.46 4.56
CA PRO A 116 2.03 3.66 3.77
C PRO A 116 2.93 3.80 2.53
N TRP A 117 4.11 3.19 2.47
CA TRP A 117 5.10 3.37 1.40
C TRP A 117 5.35 2.12 0.54
N THR A 118 4.63 1.04 0.81
CA THR A 118 4.70 -0.19 0.03
C THR A 118 3.55 -0.27 -0.98
N THR A 119 3.87 -0.56 -2.23
CA THR A 119 2.90 -0.64 -3.33
C THR A 119 3.09 -1.92 -4.14
N PRO A 120 2.13 -2.85 -4.11
CA PRO A 120 2.01 -3.91 -5.11
C PRO A 120 1.90 -3.32 -6.52
N VAL A 121 2.60 -3.93 -7.48
CA VAL A 121 2.55 -3.50 -8.88
C VAL A 121 2.11 -4.69 -9.72
N ILE A 122 0.98 -4.56 -10.40
CA ILE A 122 0.40 -5.57 -11.28
C ILE A 122 0.83 -5.23 -12.70
N TYR A 123 1.54 -6.16 -13.32
CA TYR A 123 2.07 -6.03 -14.68
C TYR A 123 1.31 -6.99 -15.59
N LEU A 124 0.75 -6.47 -16.68
CA LEU A 124 0.11 -7.25 -17.74
C LEU A 124 1.07 -7.32 -18.92
N TYR A 125 1.32 -8.53 -19.42
CA TYR A 125 2.20 -8.78 -20.58
C TYR A 125 3.57 -8.09 -20.51
N SER A 126 4.10 -7.95 -19.29
CA SER A 126 5.36 -7.25 -19.10
C SER A 126 6.55 -8.17 -19.37
N PRO A 127 7.57 -7.69 -20.10
CA PRO A 127 8.85 -8.36 -20.15
C PRO A 127 9.50 -8.22 -18.78
N HIS A 128 9.27 -9.19 -17.89
CA HIS A 128 9.89 -9.23 -16.58
C HIS A 128 11.43 -9.24 -16.76
N ASN A 129 12.08 -8.09 -16.56
CA ASN A 129 13.48 -7.91 -16.95
C ASN A 129 14.41 -8.87 -16.14
N ARG A 130 15.19 -9.74 -16.82
CA ARG A 130 16.31 -10.60 -16.33
C ARG A 130 16.15 -12.13 -16.16
N ASN A 131 15.20 -12.79 -16.81
CA ASN A 131 15.47 -14.16 -17.25
C ASN A 131 15.95 -14.08 -18.70
N ALA A 132 17.07 -14.70 -19.04
CA ALA A 132 17.66 -14.71 -20.38
C ALA A 132 16.77 -15.38 -21.46
N SER A 133 15.48 -15.63 -21.18
CA SER A 133 14.54 -16.37 -22.04
C SER A 133 13.69 -15.47 -22.96
N GLY A 134 13.48 -14.19 -22.63
CA GLY A 134 12.61 -13.31 -23.42
C GLY A 134 11.11 -13.65 -23.36
N GLU A 135 10.70 -14.47 -22.39
CA GLU A 135 9.31 -14.93 -22.26
C GLU A 135 8.40 -13.83 -21.69
N VAL A 136 7.27 -13.58 -22.37
CA VAL A 136 6.24 -12.64 -21.93
C VAL A 136 5.35 -13.33 -20.91
N ILE A 137 5.25 -12.76 -19.71
CA ILE A 137 4.37 -13.27 -18.66
C ILE A 137 3.06 -12.48 -18.72
N PRO A 138 1.90 -13.14 -18.91
CA PRO A 138 0.63 -12.44 -19.09
C PRO A 138 0.23 -11.65 -17.85
N LEU A 139 0.52 -12.17 -16.65
CA LEU A 139 0.18 -11.51 -15.39
C LEU A 139 1.26 -11.76 -14.33
N TYR A 140 1.80 -10.67 -13.80
CA TYR A 140 2.78 -10.69 -12.71
C TYR A 140 2.44 -9.65 -11.65
N ILE A 141 2.65 -9.98 -10.37
CA ILE A 141 2.50 -9.04 -9.27
C ILE A 141 3.88 -8.82 -8.65
N GLY A 142 4.42 -7.63 -8.76
CA GLY A 142 5.62 -7.10 -8.12
C GLY A 142 5.33 -6.33 -6.82
N VAL A 143 6.37 -5.87 -6.14
CA VAL A 143 6.26 -4.95 -5.00
C VAL A 143 7.30 -3.86 -5.16
N ARG A 144 6.89 -2.61 -4.98
CA ARG A 144 7.74 -1.43 -4.93
C ARG A 144 7.71 -0.85 -3.52
N ILE A 145 8.88 -0.46 -3.02
CA ILE A 145 9.08 0.20 -1.73
C ILE A 145 9.77 1.54 -2.01
N VAL A 146 9.36 2.60 -1.32
CA VAL A 146 9.97 3.95 -1.38
C VAL A 146 10.93 4.14 -0.22
#